data_AF-A0A349PHZ7-F1
#
_entry.id   AF-A0A349PHZ7-F1
#
_cell.length_a   1.000
_cell.length_b   1.000
_cell.length_c   1.000
_cell.angle_alpha   90.00
_cell.angle_beta   90.00
_cell.angle_gamma   90.00
#
_symmetry.space_group_name_H-M   'P 1'
#
loop_
_entity.id
_entity.type
_entity.pdbx_description
1 polymer ?
#
loop_
_entity_poly.entity_id
_entity_poly.type
_entity_poly.pdbx_seq_one_letter_code
_entity_poly.pdbx_strand_id
1 'polypeptide(L)'
;MLKKILEILIFAITLAMGFYFQWEIANFVFFILFIFLILHPIPSRFAAGSAIIFLLATAFLTVFKQNDLAETVAIWAYYLMIFTAMLSFGELRKEEEKDII
;
A
#
# COMPACT_ATOMS: atom_id res chain seq x y z
N MET A 1 0.15 4.75 26.10
CA MET A 1 -1.29 4.39 26.12
C MET A 1 -2.06 5.01 24.96
N LEU A 2 -1.95 6.33 24.73
CA LEU A 2 -2.67 7.02 23.64
C LEU A 2 -2.43 6.43 22.24
N LYS A 3 -1.17 6.08 21.90
CA LYS A 3 -0.82 5.46 20.61
C LYS A 3 -1.57 4.14 20.35
N LYS A 4 -1.61 3.23 21.33
CA LYS A 4 -2.34 1.95 21.22
C LYS A 4 -3.84 2.15 21.02
N ILE A 5 -4.43 3.13 21.70
CA ILE A 5 -5.85 3.45 21.55
C ILE A 5 -6.11 3.99 20.14
N LEU A 6 -5.22 4.85 19.63
CA LEU A 6 -5.33 5.40 18.28
C LEU A 6 -5.20 4.31 17.21
N GLU A 7 -4.25 3.38 17.36
CA GLU A 7 -4.07 2.23 16.47
C GLU A 7 -5.33 1.37 16.41
N ILE A 8 -5.91 1.03 17.57
CA ILE A 8 -7.15 0.26 17.65
C ILE A 8 -8.32 1.01 16.98
N LEU A 9 -8.43 2.32 17.20
CA LEU A 9 -9.47 3.16 16.59
C LEU A 9 -9.36 3.19 15.06
N ILE A 10 -8.16 3.41 14.55
CA ILE A 10 -7.88 3.41 13.11
C ILE A 10 -8.23 2.03 12.51
N PHE A 11 -7.86 0.94 13.18
CA PHE A 11 -8.17 -0.41 12.72
C PHE A 11 -9.67 -0.69 12.71
N ALA A 12 -10.39 -0.23 13.74
CA ALA A 12 -11.85 -0.37 13.84
C ALA A 12 -12.58 0.42 12.74
N ILE A 13 -12.17 1.67 12.48
CA ILE A 13 -12.72 2.49 11.39
C ILE A 13 -12.47 1.83 10.03
N THR A 14 -11.28 1.26 9.85
CA THR A 14 -10.89 0.56 8.63
C THR A 14 -11.78 -0.65 8.34
N LEU A 15 -12.00 -1.47 9.36
CA LEU A 15 -12.93 -2.60 9.27
C LEU A 15 -14.35 -2.14 8.94
N ALA A 16 -14.82 -1.08 9.60
CA ALA A 16 -16.15 -0.52 9.36
C ALA A 16 -16.29 0.01 7.93
N MET A 17 -15.28 0.71 7.40
CA MET A 17 -15.27 1.21 6.02
C MET A 17 -15.26 0.06 5.01
N GLY A 18 -14.39 -0.93 5.19
CA GLY A 18 -14.33 -2.08 4.28
C GLY A 18 -15.65 -2.84 4.18
N PHE A 19 -16.34 -3.00 5.32
CA PHE A 19 -17.66 -3.61 5.35
C PHE A 19 -18.73 -2.72 4.70
N TYR A 20 -18.75 -1.41 5.04
CA TYR A 20 -19.75 -0.47 4.52
C TYR A 20 -19.67 -0.28 3.00
N PHE A 21 -18.46 -0.19 2.44
CA PHE A 21 -18.26 -0.01 1.01
C PHE A 21 -18.28 -1.31 0.19
N GLN A 22 -18.53 -2.45 0.83
CA GLN A 22 -18.54 -3.77 0.18
C GLN A 22 -17.29 -4.02 -0.68
N TRP A 23 -16.13 -3.64 -0.17
CA TRP A 23 -14.90 -3.79 -0.92
C TRP A 23 -14.58 -5.26 -1.19
N GLU A 24 -14.06 -5.53 -2.39
CA GLU A 24 -13.45 -6.81 -2.68
C GLU A 24 -12.34 -7.12 -1.67
N ILE A 25 -12.22 -8.41 -1.33
CA ILE A 25 -11.26 -8.90 -0.33
C ILE A 25 -9.84 -8.42 -0.65
N ALA A 26 -9.46 -8.39 -1.93
CA ALA A 26 -8.15 -7.89 -2.35
C ALA A 26 -7.94 -6.42 -1.97
N ASN A 27 -8.90 -5.55 -2.28
CA ASN A 27 -8.84 -4.11 -1.94
C ASN A 27 -8.81 -3.90 -0.43
N PHE A 28 -9.58 -4.68 0.32
CA PHE A 28 -9.58 -4.65 1.77
C PHE A 28 -8.21 -5.06 2.37
N VAL A 29 -7.59 -6.11 1.83
CA VAL A 29 -6.24 -6.54 2.23
C VAL A 29 -5.21 -5.46 1.94
N PHE A 30 -5.25 -4.85 0.74
CA PHE A 30 -4.35 -3.74 0.40
C PHE A 30 -4.53 -2.54 1.34
N PHE A 31 -5.76 -2.22 1.73
CA PHE A 31 -6.02 -1.12 2.64
C PHE A 31 -5.55 -1.40 4.08
N ILE A 32 -5.67 -2.63 4.57
CA ILE A 32 -5.06 -3.03 5.86
C ILE A 32 -3.53 -2.92 5.77
N LEU A 33 -2.95 -3.45 4.69
CA LEU A 33 -1.51 -3.35 4.43
C LEU A 33 -1.04 -1.89 4.40
N PHE A 34 -1.84 -1.00 3.81
CA PHE A 34 -1.55 0.43 3.76
C PHE A 34 -1.42 1.04 5.16
N ILE A 35 -2.41 0.80 6.01
CA ILE A 35 -2.41 1.33 7.39
C ILE A 35 -1.28 0.72 8.20
N PHE A 36 -1.02 -0.58 8.01
CA PHE A 36 0.10 -1.24 8.65
C PHE A 36 1.44 -0.60 8.25
N LEU A 37 1.65 -0.32 6.95
CA LEU A 37 2.85 0.34 6.45
C LEU A 37 3.00 1.77 6.99
N ILE A 38 1.91 2.51 7.15
CA ILE A 38 1.93 3.86 7.74
C ILE A 38 2.37 3.80 9.21
N LEU A 39 1.87 2.82 9.96
CA LEU A 39 2.21 2.65 11.38
C LEU A 39 3.62 2.08 11.59
N HIS A 40 4.03 1.17 10.71
CA HIS A 40 5.33 0.50 10.72
C HIS A 40 6.06 0.74 9.38
N PRO A 41 6.68 1.92 9.20
CA PRO A 41 7.36 2.26 7.97
C PRO A 41 8.51 1.29 7.73
N ILE A 42 8.39 0.52 6.64
CA ILE A 42 9.43 -0.34 6.10
C ILE A 42 10.18 0.39 4.99
N PRO A 43 11.36 -0.11 4.56
CA PRO A 43 12.09 0.51 3.46
C PRO A 43 11.27 0.59 2.16
N SER A 44 11.16 1.79 1.58
CA SER A 44 10.36 2.07 0.38
C SER A 44 10.72 1.18 -0.82
N ARG A 45 11.98 0.76 -0.89
CA ARG A 45 12.54 -0.17 -1.89
C ARG A 45 11.76 -1.48 -2.02
N PHE A 46 11.18 -2.00 -0.95
CA PHE A 46 10.43 -3.27 -0.99
C PHE A 46 9.10 -3.09 -1.71
N ALA A 47 8.35 -2.04 -1.36
CA ALA A 47 7.12 -1.68 -2.05
C ALA A 47 7.38 -1.36 -3.53
N ALA A 48 8.48 -0.67 -3.83
CA ALA A 48 8.87 -0.33 -5.20
C ALA A 48 9.18 -1.59 -6.03
N GLY A 49 9.94 -2.53 -5.46
CA GLY A 49 10.25 -3.80 -6.11
C GLY A 49 8.99 -4.61 -6.41
N SER A 50 8.08 -4.70 -5.44
CA SER A 50 6.78 -5.36 -5.66
C SER A 50 5.97 -4.67 -6.76
N ALA A 51 5.87 -3.33 -6.75
CA ALA A 51 5.15 -2.57 -7.77
C ALA A 51 5.67 -2.86 -9.20
N ILE A 52 6.99 -2.92 -9.38
CA ILE A 52 7.62 -3.24 -10.66
C ILE A 52 7.27 -4.66 -11.11
N ILE A 53 7.30 -5.64 -10.20
CA ILE A 53 6.93 -7.03 -10.52
C ILE A 53 5.47 -7.11 -10.98
N PHE A 54 4.55 -6.44 -10.28
CA PHE A 54 3.14 -6.42 -10.68
C PHE A 54 2.94 -5.68 -12.00
N LEU A 55 3.66 -4.58 -12.28
CA LEU A 55 3.61 -3.90 -13.59
C LEU A 55 4.08 -4.80 -14.72
N LEU A 56 5.18 -5.55 -14.52
CA LEU A 56 5.67 -6.51 -15.49
C LEU A 56 4.66 -7.65 -15.71
N ALA A 57 4.02 -8.11 -14.64
CA ALA A 57 2.96 -9.10 -14.73
C ALA A 57 1.74 -8.57 -15.51
N THR A 58 1.33 -7.31 -15.29
CA THR A 58 0.29 -6.64 -16.09
C THR A 58 0.66 -6.63 -17.56
N ALA A 59 1.87 -6.16 -17.89
CA ALA A 59 2.32 -6.11 -19.29
C ALA A 59 2.30 -7.50 -19.94
N PHE A 60 2.75 -8.53 -19.21
CA PHE A 60 2.69 -9.91 -19.67
C PHE A 60 1.25 -10.36 -19.90
N LEU A 61 0.36 -10.22 -18.91
CA LEU A 61 -1.05 -10.62 -19.01
C LEU A 61 -1.80 -9.93 -20.17
N THR A 62 -1.49 -8.65 -20.42
CA THR A 62 -2.03 -7.90 -21.56
C THR A 62 -1.62 -8.52 -22.89
N VAL A 63 -0.37 -8.98 -23.02
CA VAL A 63 0.10 -9.67 -24.24
C VAL A 63 -0.66 -10.99 -24.45
N PHE A 64 -1.01 -11.70 -23.39
CA PHE A 64 -1.83 -12.93 -23.45
C PHE A 64 -3.34 -12.67 -23.55
N LYS A 65 -3.77 -11.41 -23.77
CA LYS A 65 -5.17 -10.98 -23.89
C LYS A 65 -6.04 -11.30 -22.67
N GLN A 66 -5.45 -11.46 -21.48
CA GLN A 66 -6.19 -11.64 -20.24
C GLN A 66 -6.50 -10.27 -19.61
N ASN A 67 -7.38 -9.51 -20.26
CA ASN A 67 -7.62 -8.10 -19.93
C ASN A 67 -8.11 -7.91 -18.48
N ASP A 68 -9.04 -8.75 -18.00
CA ASP A 68 -9.60 -8.63 -16.65
C ASP A 68 -8.53 -8.83 -15.56
N LEU A 69 -7.66 -9.82 -15.74
CA LEU A 69 -6.56 -10.09 -14.82
C LEU A 69 -5.46 -9.04 -14.94
N ALA A 70 -5.15 -8.59 -16.16
CA ALA A 70 -4.17 -7.53 -16.39
C ALA A 70 -4.59 -6.24 -15.68
N GLU A 71 -5.87 -5.86 -15.76
CA GLU A 71 -6.43 -4.70 -15.08
C GLU A 71 -6.36 -4.84 -13.56
N THR A 72 -6.78 -5.99 -13.03
CA THR A 72 -6.71 -6.27 -11.58
C THR A 72 -5.28 -6.14 -11.04
N VAL A 73 -4.32 -6.75 -11.75
CA VAL A 73 -2.89 -6.69 -11.41
C VAL A 73 -2.34 -5.27 -11.56
N ALA A 74 -2.84 -4.48 -12.52
CA ALA A 74 -2.45 -3.09 -12.69
C ALA A 74 -2.90 -2.21 -11.52
N ILE A 75 -4.13 -2.46 -11.02
CA ILE A 75 -4.66 -1.78 -9.83
C ILE A 75 -3.79 -2.11 -8.60
N TRP A 76 -3.37 -3.36 -8.44
CA TRP A 76 -2.48 -3.74 -7.34
C TRP A 76 -1.10 -3.08 -7.46
N ALA A 77 -0.55 -3.01 -8.67
CA ALA A 77 0.70 -2.30 -8.91
C ALA A 77 0.57 -0.81 -8.58
N TYR A 78 -0.57 -0.20 -8.92
CA TYR A 78 -0.89 1.19 -8.60
C TYR A 78 -0.92 1.44 -7.08
N TYR A 79 -1.57 0.57 -6.30
CA TYR A 79 -1.54 0.68 -4.83
C TYR A 79 -0.12 0.61 -4.27
N LEU A 80 0.70 -0.31 -4.77
CA LEU A 80 2.09 -0.43 -4.33
C LEU A 80 2.93 0.79 -4.69
N MET A 81 2.70 1.41 -5.85
CA MET A 81 3.37 2.68 -6.20
C MET A 81 3.01 3.82 -5.25
N ILE A 82 1.75 3.93 -4.84
CA ILE A 82 1.33 4.91 -3.82
C ILE A 82 2.07 4.63 -2.51
N PHE A 83 2.19 3.36 -2.12
CA PHE A 83 2.91 2.99 -0.89
C PHE A 83 4.39 3.37 -0.97
N THR A 84 5.04 3.10 -2.10
CA THR A 84 6.41 3.53 -2.35
C THR A 84 6.56 5.03 -2.16
N ALA A 85 5.70 5.83 -2.81
CA ALA A 85 5.77 7.29 -2.71
C ALA A 85 5.62 7.77 -1.26
N MET A 86 4.62 7.25 -0.53
CA MET A 86 4.39 7.62 0.87
C MET A 86 5.55 7.22 1.78
N LEU A 87 6.09 6.01 1.63
CA LEU A 87 7.25 5.57 2.39
C LEU A 87 8.49 6.40 2.07
N SER A 88 8.74 6.70 0.79
CA SER A 88 9.88 7.52 0.38
C SER A 88 9.79 8.94 0.96
N PHE A 89 8.62 9.58 0.98
CA PHE A 89 8.46 10.87 1.66
C PHE A 89 8.70 10.76 3.17
N GLY A 90 8.28 9.66 3.80
CA GLY A 90 8.55 9.40 5.21
C GLY A 90 10.03 9.17 5.52
N GLU A 91 10.76 8.51 4.62
CA GLU A 91 12.20 8.28 4.72
C GLU A 91 12.99 9.59 4.56
N LEU A 92 12.69 10.38 3.53
CA LEU A 92 13.33 11.68 3.28
C LEU A 92 13.20 12.62 4.48
N ARG A 93 12.00 12.70 5.07
CA ARG A 93 11.77 13.53 6.26
C ARG A 93 12.59 13.07 7.47
N LYS A 94 12.77 11.75 7.62
CA LYS A 94 13.60 11.19 8.69
C LYS A 94 15.08 11.47 8.49
N GLU A 95 15.55 11.51 7.25
CA GLU A 95 16.92 11.88 6.90
C GLU A 95 17.16 13.37 7.20
N GLU A 96 16.25 14.25 6.77
CA GLU A 96 16.32 15.70 7.09
C GLU A 96 16.33 15.98 8.60
N GLU A 97 15.49 15.30 9.39
CA GLU A 97 15.47 15.48 10.85
C GLU A 97 16.78 15.01 11.52
N LYS A 98 17.48 14.05 10.91
CA LYS A 98 18.72 13.49 11.42
C LYS A 98 19.94 14.36 11.09
N ASP A 99 19.90 15.10 9.99
CA ASP A 99 20.95 16.04 9.57
C ASP A 99 20.90 17.38 10.32
N ILE A 100 19.79 17.68 11.02
CA ILE A 100 19.61 18.89 11.82
C ILE A 100 20.11 18.73 13.29
N ILE A 101 20.37 17.50 13.74
CA ILE A 101 20.80 17.17 15.12
C ILE A 101 22.31 16.96 15.20
#